data_AF-M8DE77-F1
#
_entry.id   AF-M8DE77-F1
#
_cell.length_a   1.000
_cell.length_b   1.000
_cell.length_c   1.000
_cell.angle_alpha   90.00
_cell.angle_beta   90.00
_cell.angle_gamma   90.00
#
_symmetry.space_group_name_H-M   'P 1'
#
loop_
_entity.id
_entity.type
_entity.pdbx_description
1 polymer ?
#
loop_
_entity_poly.entity_id
_entity_poly.type
_entity_poly.pdbx_seq_one_letter_code
_entity_poly.pdbx_strand_id
1 'polypeptide(L)'
;MKNESLDKPLTTEEIGQMQSHISPREFGCRQNPPSVDVFESAISSSEEPNPQQQTQTTQSVSRREFLHKTALLGLAAAVPGSLLTIGSVMAEEAGGMEGAKAAAAGIGEWIKPGGTIVDVPGVKVGQMQDLKAMTGCTVVVLEEGSPCGVDVRGSAPGTRETDLLNPINMVEKVNAIVLTGGSAYGLDSASGVMRYLEEQGIGHNVGVGVVPIVPAAVIFDLSFGSAKVRPDQKMGYEAAKKASKDPVKQGNAGAGTGATVGKLAGGKRAMKGGLGSASLHLPNGLVVGAVVSVNAVGEVRDPVTGEILAGARDDSGRIRDALSWMIEQSSPPVPSGTNTTIAVVASNANLNKTQANKVAQMAHNGLAKAIFPVHTMSDGDTVFAVATGGVDASVNLVGALSAEVLAAAVVNAIKAAEGAEGLPAYRDLRK
;
A
#
# COMPACT_ATOMS: atom_id res chain seq x y z
N MET A 1 -4.51 44.45 -37.29
CA MET A 1 -3.50 45.22 -36.54
C MET A 1 -3.03 44.36 -35.38
N LYS A 2 -1.71 44.20 -35.25
CA LYS A 2 -1.05 43.31 -34.29
C LYS A 2 -1.24 43.82 -32.86
N ASN A 3 -1.53 42.93 -31.91
CA ASN A 3 -1.38 43.20 -30.48
C ASN A 3 -0.18 42.38 -29.97
N GLU A 4 0.97 43.03 -29.92
CA GLU A 4 2.13 42.64 -29.12
C GLU A 4 2.05 43.41 -27.79
N SER A 5 2.33 42.71 -26.68
CA SER A 5 2.74 43.20 -25.34
C SER A 5 1.87 42.68 -24.18
N LEU A 6 2.08 41.42 -23.79
CA LEU A 6 1.82 40.94 -22.43
C LEU A 6 3.06 40.17 -21.99
N ASP A 7 4.13 40.90 -21.70
CA ASP A 7 5.28 40.40 -20.92
C ASP A 7 6.09 41.62 -20.44
N LYS A 8 5.70 42.19 -19.30
CA LYS A 8 6.56 43.00 -18.45
C LYS A 8 6.23 42.71 -16.98
N PRO A 9 7.23 42.46 -16.11
CA PRO A 9 7.01 42.27 -14.68
C PRO A 9 6.60 43.59 -14.00
N LEU A 10 5.69 43.48 -13.02
CA LEU A 10 5.22 44.59 -12.19
C LEU A 10 6.35 45.15 -11.32
N THR A 11 6.31 46.46 -11.12
CA THR A 11 7.30 47.20 -10.33
C THR A 11 6.96 47.20 -8.84
N THR A 12 7.97 47.37 -7.99
CA THR A 12 7.86 47.32 -6.51
C THR A 12 6.88 48.37 -5.93
N GLU A 13 6.57 49.44 -6.67
CA GLU A 13 5.59 50.46 -6.28
C GLU A 13 4.13 50.00 -6.47
N GLU A 14 3.86 49.10 -7.43
CA GLU A 14 2.49 48.60 -7.70
C GLU A 14 2.06 47.56 -6.66
N ILE A 15 3.03 46.84 -6.05
CA ILE A 15 2.79 45.89 -4.96
C ILE A 15 2.50 46.62 -3.64
N GLY A 16 3.05 47.83 -3.45
CA GLY A 16 2.88 48.63 -2.23
C GLY A 16 1.49 49.22 -2.03
N GLN A 17 0.69 49.40 -3.09
CA GLN A 17 -0.64 50.01 -3.01
C GLN A 17 -1.78 49.02 -2.75
N MET A 18 -1.54 47.70 -2.80
CA MET A 18 -2.57 46.67 -2.57
C MET A 18 -2.64 46.18 -1.11
N GLN A 19 -1.82 46.69 -0.18
CA GLN A 19 -1.78 46.24 1.22
C GLN A 19 -2.39 47.20 2.26
N SER A 20 -3.10 48.27 1.85
CA SER A 20 -3.55 49.33 2.79
C SER A 20 -5.04 49.32 3.19
N HIS A 21 -5.77 48.22 2.98
CA HIS A 21 -7.16 48.09 3.46
C HIS A 21 -7.40 46.76 4.18
N ILE A 22 -7.21 46.75 5.50
CA ILE A 22 -8.01 46.02 6.52
C ILE A 22 -7.64 46.65 7.88
N SER A 23 -8.61 47.27 8.56
CA SER A 23 -8.47 47.77 9.94
C SER A 23 -9.09 46.79 10.94
N PRO A 24 -8.50 46.53 12.12
CA PRO A 24 -9.18 45.80 13.20
C PRO A 24 -9.70 46.74 14.30
N ARG A 25 -10.95 46.55 14.74
CA ARG A 25 -11.47 47.08 16.02
C ARG A 25 -11.69 45.95 17.03
N GLU A 26 -10.82 45.95 18.03
CA GLU A 26 -10.96 45.75 19.50
C GLU A 26 -11.61 44.52 20.16
N PHE A 27 -11.01 44.24 21.35
CA PHE A 27 -11.25 43.27 22.44
C PHE A 27 -10.44 41.96 22.33
N GLY A 28 -9.45 41.61 23.17
CA GLY A 28 -8.95 42.18 24.42
C GLY A 28 -8.75 41.07 25.47
N CYS A 29 -7.57 40.42 25.53
CA CYS A 29 -7.05 39.80 26.76
C CYS A 29 -5.55 39.45 26.66
N ARG A 30 -4.81 39.70 27.75
CA ARG A 30 -3.35 39.59 27.98
C ARG A 30 -2.92 38.09 28.13
N GLN A 31 -1.68 37.58 28.03
CA GLN A 31 -0.30 38.03 28.30
C GLN A 31 0.77 37.17 27.54
N ASN A 32 1.89 37.83 27.16
CA ASN A 32 3.31 37.47 26.93
C ASN A 32 3.83 36.05 26.51
N PRO A 33 4.80 35.99 25.55
CA PRO A 33 5.71 34.84 25.31
C PRO A 33 7.14 35.08 25.84
N PRO A 34 8.01 34.05 25.94
CA PRO A 34 9.45 34.26 26.09
C PRO A 34 10.24 34.21 24.78
N SER A 35 11.33 34.97 24.82
CA SER A 35 12.31 35.36 23.81
C SER A 35 13.32 34.27 23.42
N VAL A 36 13.89 34.46 22.23
CA VAL A 36 15.04 33.74 21.68
C VAL A 36 16.30 34.54 22.02
N ASP A 37 17.24 33.95 22.75
CA ASP A 37 18.56 34.53 23.02
C ASP A 37 19.62 33.96 22.09
N VAL A 38 20.40 34.91 21.56
CA VAL A 38 21.63 34.80 20.78
C VAL A 38 22.79 34.57 21.76
N PHE A 39 23.77 33.74 21.39
CA PHE A 39 25.12 33.84 21.96
C PHE A 39 26.18 33.73 20.85
N GLU A 40 26.92 34.82 20.70
CA GLU A 40 28.23 34.91 20.06
C GLU A 40 29.26 34.07 20.83
N SER A 41 30.27 33.54 20.13
CA SER A 41 31.65 34.02 20.29
C SER A 41 32.62 33.25 19.39
N ALA A 42 33.56 34.02 18.86
CA ALA A 42 34.56 33.68 17.85
C ALA A 42 35.84 33.06 18.42
N ILE A 43 36.66 32.46 17.54
CA ILE A 43 38.15 32.41 17.50
C ILE A 43 38.46 31.72 16.14
N SER A 44 38.81 32.43 15.06
CA SER A 44 40.15 32.89 14.65
C SER A 44 41.24 31.82 14.63
N SER A 45 41.61 31.31 13.43
CA SER A 45 42.93 31.55 12.80
C SER A 45 43.26 30.52 11.71
N SER A 46 43.54 31.02 10.50
CA SER A 46 44.56 30.63 9.51
C SER A 46 45.04 29.17 9.39
N GLU A 47 44.97 28.63 8.17
CA GLU A 47 46.14 28.13 7.40
C GLU A 47 45.73 27.67 5.98
N GLU A 48 46.42 28.20 4.96
CA GLU A 48 46.43 27.67 3.58
C GLU A 48 47.42 26.50 3.47
N PRO A 49 47.18 25.47 2.61
CA PRO A 49 48.23 24.51 2.27
C PRO A 49 48.85 24.76 0.88
N ASN A 50 50.18 24.78 0.84
CA ASN A 50 51.02 24.74 -0.38
C ASN A 50 51.13 23.29 -0.92
N PRO A 51 51.29 23.06 -2.24
CA PRO A 51 51.18 21.73 -2.86
C PRO A 51 52.56 21.09 -3.09
N GLN A 52 52.69 19.78 -2.82
CA GLN A 52 53.71 18.94 -3.47
C GLN A 52 53.41 17.44 -3.34
N GLN A 53 53.04 16.86 -4.49
CA GLN A 53 53.38 15.54 -5.04
C GLN A 53 53.41 14.30 -4.11
N GLN A 54 52.55 13.34 -4.43
CA GLN A 54 53.00 11.99 -4.82
C GLN A 54 51.94 11.25 -5.64
N THR A 55 52.32 10.91 -6.88
CA THR A 55 51.68 9.94 -7.76
C THR A 55 51.62 8.56 -7.10
N GLN A 56 50.42 8.03 -6.88
CA GLN A 56 50.21 6.59 -6.76
C GLN A 56 48.97 6.14 -7.54
N THR A 57 49.23 5.09 -8.31
CA THR A 57 48.39 4.40 -9.26
C THR A 57 47.08 3.91 -8.63
N THR A 58 45.96 4.28 -9.24
CA THR A 58 44.63 3.74 -8.94
C THR A 58 44.56 2.25 -9.28
N GLN A 59 44.37 1.40 -8.27
CA GLN A 59 43.70 0.10 -8.43
C GLN A 59 42.35 0.18 -7.72
N SER A 60 41.28 0.25 -8.51
CA SER A 60 39.90 0.17 -8.03
C SER A 60 39.60 -1.26 -7.59
N VAL A 61 39.64 -1.52 -6.28
CA VAL A 61 39.07 -2.76 -5.72
C VAL A 61 37.55 -2.59 -5.65
N SER A 62 36.81 -3.49 -6.29
CA SER A 62 35.34 -3.43 -6.27
C SER A 62 34.81 -3.74 -4.87
N ARG A 63 33.73 -3.04 -4.46
CA ARG A 63 33.01 -3.22 -3.17
C ARG A 63 32.60 -4.68 -2.88
N ARG A 64 32.62 -5.55 -3.89
CA ARG A 64 32.26 -6.97 -3.83
C ARG A 64 33.33 -7.85 -3.17
N GLU A 65 34.61 -7.49 -3.27
CA GLU A 65 35.71 -8.28 -2.66
C GLU A 65 35.90 -7.98 -1.17
N PHE A 66 35.60 -6.76 -0.73
CA PHE A 66 35.72 -6.38 0.68
C PHE A 66 34.67 -7.08 1.55
N LEU A 67 33.42 -7.18 1.06
CA LEU A 67 32.32 -7.83 1.78
C LEU A 67 32.45 -9.37 1.85
N HIS A 68 33.18 -9.99 0.91
CA HIS A 68 33.35 -11.44 0.93
C HIS A 68 34.41 -11.93 1.93
N LYS A 69 35.41 -11.09 2.25
CA LYS A 69 36.48 -11.42 3.21
C LYS A 69 36.11 -11.18 4.68
N THR A 70 35.13 -10.32 4.98
CA THR A 70 34.72 -10.03 6.38
C THR A 70 33.69 -11.02 6.95
N ALA A 71 32.99 -11.78 6.11
CA ALA A 71 31.98 -12.75 6.56
C ALA A 71 32.55 -14.08 7.07
N LEU A 72 33.86 -14.33 6.93
CA LEU A 72 34.51 -15.61 7.25
C LEU A 72 35.41 -15.58 8.50
N LEU A 73 35.49 -14.45 9.22
CA LEU A 73 36.40 -14.28 10.36
C LEU A 73 35.69 -14.07 11.72
N GLY A 74 34.39 -14.33 11.80
CA GLY A 74 33.56 -14.12 13.00
C GLY A 74 33.26 -15.37 13.83
N LEU A 75 34.09 -16.43 13.78
CA LEU A 75 33.87 -17.65 14.56
C LEU A 75 35.21 -18.28 14.99
N ALA A 76 35.86 -17.67 15.97
CA ALA A 76 36.81 -18.36 16.86
C ALA A 76 37.25 -17.42 17.99
N ALA A 77 36.58 -17.49 19.14
CA ALA A 77 37.16 -17.00 20.39
C ALA A 77 36.70 -17.88 21.57
N ALA A 78 37.63 -18.76 21.97
CA ALA A 78 37.90 -19.22 23.33
C ALA A 78 36.90 -20.13 24.08
N VAL A 79 37.18 -21.45 24.05
CA VAL A 79 37.05 -22.35 25.21
C VAL A 79 38.29 -23.25 25.25
N PRO A 80 39.10 -23.28 26.33
CA PRO A 80 40.23 -24.19 26.41
C PRO A 80 39.84 -25.54 27.02
N GLY A 81 40.27 -26.62 26.34
CA GLY A 81 40.70 -27.86 26.98
C GLY A 81 39.63 -28.89 27.34
N SER A 82 39.29 -29.77 26.38
CA SER A 82 39.38 -31.24 26.57
C SER A 82 39.03 -31.96 25.26
N LEU A 83 39.99 -32.69 24.71
CA LEU A 83 39.77 -33.73 23.70
C LEU A 83 38.86 -34.79 24.32
N LEU A 84 37.61 -34.92 23.85
CA LEU A 84 36.85 -36.17 23.79
C LEU A 84 35.50 -35.90 23.09
N THR A 85 35.10 -36.81 22.19
CA THR A 85 33.81 -36.91 21.49
C THR A 85 33.45 -35.86 20.42
N ILE A 86 34.18 -35.86 19.28
CA ILE A 86 33.76 -35.18 18.02
C ILE A 86 32.87 -36.10 17.15
N GLY A 87 32.64 -37.36 17.56
CA GLY A 87 31.84 -38.32 16.78
C GLY A 87 30.32 -38.21 16.98
N SER A 88 29.85 -37.71 18.12
CA SER A 88 28.41 -37.64 18.43
C SER A 88 27.78 -36.29 18.07
N VAL A 89 28.54 -35.20 18.15
CA VAL A 89 28.02 -33.83 17.88
C VAL A 89 27.74 -33.62 16.38
N MET A 90 28.52 -34.24 15.48
CA MET A 90 28.32 -34.13 14.03
C MET A 90 27.09 -34.90 13.53
N ALA A 91 26.70 -36.00 14.19
CA ALA A 91 25.49 -36.75 13.86
C ALA A 91 24.23 -36.05 14.37
N GLU A 92 24.32 -35.37 15.52
CA GLU A 92 23.24 -34.60 16.13
C GLU A 92 23.00 -33.27 15.38
N GLU A 93 24.05 -32.60 14.89
CA GLU A 93 23.93 -31.42 14.02
C GLU A 93 23.37 -31.75 12.64
N ALA A 94 23.74 -32.88 12.02
CA ALA A 94 23.19 -33.30 10.73
C ALA A 94 21.69 -33.66 10.83
N GLY A 95 21.30 -34.38 11.88
CA GLY A 95 19.89 -34.66 12.18
C GLY A 95 19.10 -33.40 12.55
N GLY A 96 19.74 -32.44 13.23
CA GLY A 96 19.18 -31.11 13.52
C GLY A 96 18.98 -30.25 12.27
N MET A 97 19.88 -30.35 11.28
CA MET A 97 19.79 -29.57 10.04
C MET A 97 18.77 -30.15 9.05
N GLU A 98 18.61 -31.48 8.99
CA GLU A 98 17.50 -32.12 8.29
C GLU A 98 16.16 -31.87 8.99
N GLY A 99 16.10 -31.95 10.32
CA GLY A 99 14.93 -31.61 11.12
C GLY A 99 14.51 -30.15 10.98
N ALA A 100 15.46 -29.21 10.95
CA ALA A 100 15.21 -27.80 10.72
C ALA A 100 14.75 -27.50 9.28
N LYS A 101 15.32 -28.19 8.28
CA LYS A 101 14.84 -28.09 6.88
C LYS A 101 13.45 -28.69 6.69
N ALA A 102 13.15 -29.83 7.33
CA ALA A 102 11.84 -30.45 7.29
C ALA A 102 10.79 -29.60 8.04
N ALA A 103 11.15 -29.01 9.17
CA ALA A 103 10.32 -28.03 9.88
C ALA A 103 10.13 -26.75 9.04
N ALA A 104 11.18 -26.24 8.38
CA ALA A 104 11.13 -25.09 7.47
C ALA A 104 10.29 -25.36 6.20
N ALA A 105 10.35 -26.58 5.67
CA ALA A 105 9.51 -27.03 4.56
C ALA A 105 8.05 -27.19 5.00
N GLY A 106 7.83 -27.75 6.19
CA GLY A 106 6.51 -27.87 6.80
C GLY A 106 5.86 -26.50 7.01
N ILE A 107 6.53 -25.56 7.70
CA ILE A 107 6.01 -24.18 7.84
C ILE A 107 5.82 -23.49 6.48
N GLY A 108 6.67 -23.77 5.48
CA GLY A 108 6.54 -23.22 4.13
C GLY A 108 5.27 -23.69 3.42
N GLU A 109 4.80 -24.91 3.70
CA GLU A 109 3.55 -25.45 3.17
C GLU A 109 2.32 -24.82 3.85
N TRP A 110 2.38 -24.63 5.18
CA TRP A 110 1.32 -23.93 5.94
C TRP A 110 1.22 -22.42 5.64
N ILE A 111 2.31 -21.81 5.16
CA ILE A 111 2.41 -20.35 4.93
C ILE A 111 2.28 -20.00 3.43
N LYS A 112 2.00 -20.97 2.55
CA LYS A 112 1.77 -20.68 1.13
C LYS A 112 0.37 -20.07 0.93
N PRO A 113 0.24 -18.77 0.59
CA PRO A 113 -1.08 -18.18 0.43
C PRO A 113 -1.79 -18.79 -0.77
N GLY A 114 -3.04 -19.17 -0.57
CA GLY A 114 -3.92 -19.77 -1.58
C GLY A 114 -5.36 -19.58 -1.14
N GLY A 115 -6.27 -19.32 -2.08
CA GLY A 115 -7.65 -18.94 -1.77
C GLY A 115 -7.88 -17.43 -1.89
N THR A 116 -8.91 -16.92 -1.22
CA THR A 116 -9.32 -15.49 -1.28
C THR A 116 -9.86 -15.00 0.07
N ILE A 117 -10.00 -13.68 0.26
CA ILE A 117 -10.38 -13.09 1.56
C ILE A 117 -11.68 -13.64 2.16
N VAL A 118 -12.60 -14.16 1.35
CA VAL A 118 -13.86 -14.77 1.81
C VAL A 118 -13.65 -16.08 2.59
N ASP A 119 -12.44 -16.64 2.57
CA ASP A 119 -12.08 -17.78 3.41
C ASP A 119 -12.07 -17.41 4.90
N VAL A 120 -11.91 -16.12 5.22
CA VAL A 120 -12.06 -15.61 6.59
C VAL A 120 -13.55 -15.68 6.99
N PRO A 121 -13.93 -16.47 8.01
CA PRO A 121 -15.30 -16.58 8.45
C PRO A 121 -15.93 -15.22 8.75
N GLY A 122 -17.14 -14.99 8.23
CA GLY A 122 -17.89 -13.73 8.40
C GLY A 122 -17.63 -12.68 7.33
N VAL A 123 -16.66 -12.90 6.43
CA VAL A 123 -16.41 -11.99 5.30
C VAL A 123 -17.22 -12.41 4.08
N LYS A 124 -17.90 -11.44 3.44
CA LYS A 124 -18.46 -11.58 2.09
C LYS A 124 -17.88 -10.52 1.18
N VAL A 125 -17.75 -10.83 -0.11
CA VAL A 125 -17.26 -9.87 -1.12
C VAL A 125 -18.24 -9.77 -2.28
N GLY A 126 -18.57 -8.53 -2.64
CA GLY A 126 -19.39 -8.20 -3.79
C GLY A 126 -18.64 -7.28 -4.75
N GLN A 127 -18.88 -7.44 -6.05
CA GLN A 127 -18.16 -6.72 -7.09
C GLN A 127 -19.12 -6.24 -8.17
N MET A 128 -18.90 -5.02 -8.62
CA MET A 128 -19.54 -4.45 -9.81
C MET A 128 -18.51 -3.69 -10.63
N GLN A 129 -18.63 -3.77 -11.95
CA GLN A 129 -17.73 -3.07 -12.86
C GLN A 129 -18.43 -2.75 -14.18
N ASP A 130 -17.89 -1.74 -14.85
CA ASP A 130 -18.15 -1.43 -16.24
C ASP A 130 -16.86 -1.68 -17.03
N LEU A 131 -16.85 -2.75 -17.83
CA LEU A 131 -15.70 -3.16 -18.64
C LEU A 131 -15.48 -2.27 -19.87
N LYS A 132 -16.44 -1.41 -20.24
CA LYS A 132 -16.28 -0.45 -21.33
C LYS A 132 -15.71 0.87 -20.81
N ALA A 133 -16.16 1.30 -19.64
CA ALA A 133 -15.62 2.48 -18.97
C ALA A 133 -14.32 2.20 -18.21
N MET A 134 -13.96 0.92 -18.04
CA MET A 134 -12.82 0.44 -17.28
C MET A 134 -12.80 0.96 -15.84
N THR A 135 -13.89 0.75 -15.10
CA THR A 135 -14.00 1.13 -13.69
C THR A 135 -14.93 0.19 -12.93
N GLY A 136 -14.92 0.25 -11.60
CA GLY A 136 -15.78 -0.58 -10.76
C GLY A 136 -15.55 -0.38 -9.26
N CYS A 137 -16.32 -1.11 -8.45
CA CYS A 137 -16.15 -1.14 -7.00
C CYS A 137 -16.19 -2.58 -6.46
N THR A 138 -15.45 -2.80 -5.38
CA THR A 138 -15.40 -4.03 -4.60
C THR A 138 -15.85 -3.70 -3.18
N VAL A 139 -16.85 -4.42 -2.67
CA VAL A 139 -17.43 -4.20 -1.34
C VAL A 139 -17.15 -5.43 -0.48
N VAL A 140 -16.48 -5.24 0.65
CA VAL A 140 -16.30 -6.25 1.69
C VAL A 140 -17.42 -6.05 2.71
N VAL A 141 -18.33 -7.01 2.86
CA VAL A 141 -19.49 -6.94 3.78
C VAL A 141 -19.23 -7.78 5.03
N LEU A 142 -19.56 -7.20 6.18
CA LEU A 142 -19.38 -7.74 7.53
C LEU A 142 -20.74 -7.63 8.25
N GLU A 143 -21.63 -8.61 8.04
CA GLU A 143 -23.03 -8.53 8.47
C GLU A 143 -23.18 -8.36 10.00
N GLU A 144 -22.35 -9.04 10.78
CA GLU A 144 -22.31 -8.95 12.26
C GLU A 144 -21.51 -7.73 12.78
N GLY A 145 -20.97 -6.93 11.86
CA GLY A 145 -19.99 -5.89 12.12
C GLY A 145 -18.64 -6.43 12.59
N SER A 146 -17.56 -5.69 12.39
CA SER A 146 -16.24 -6.09 12.85
C SER A 146 -15.38 -4.91 13.28
N PRO A 147 -14.56 -5.06 14.35
CA PRO A 147 -13.47 -4.14 14.65
C PRO A 147 -12.66 -3.82 13.41
N CYS A 148 -12.41 -2.54 13.18
CA CYS A 148 -11.72 -2.07 12.00
C CYS A 148 -10.71 -0.97 12.33
N GLY A 149 -9.52 -1.09 11.78
CA GLY A 149 -8.53 -0.03 11.75
C GLY A 149 -8.11 0.31 10.32
N VAL A 150 -7.42 1.44 10.15
CA VAL A 150 -6.95 1.91 8.86
C VAL A 150 -5.57 2.55 8.99
N ASP A 151 -4.71 2.30 8.01
CA ASP A 151 -3.49 3.06 7.80
C ASP A 151 -3.55 3.70 6.42
N VAL A 152 -3.42 5.02 6.37
CA VAL A 152 -3.38 5.81 5.13
C VAL A 152 -1.96 6.34 5.02
N ARG A 153 -1.18 5.80 4.08
CA ARG A 153 0.27 6.01 4.04
C ARG A 153 0.75 6.74 2.79
N GLY A 154 0.03 6.63 1.68
CA GLY A 154 0.29 7.45 0.49
C GLY A 154 -0.09 8.91 0.72
N SER A 155 0.60 9.83 0.04
CA SER A 155 0.41 11.29 0.20
C SER A 155 -0.76 11.89 -0.59
N ALA A 156 -1.47 11.11 -1.40
CA ALA A 156 -2.64 11.56 -2.17
C ALA A 156 -3.88 10.66 -1.96
N PRO A 157 -4.35 10.50 -0.71
CA PRO A 157 -5.48 9.62 -0.43
C PRO A 157 -6.80 10.22 -0.90
N GLY A 158 -7.71 9.36 -1.34
CA GLY A 158 -9.14 9.68 -1.45
C GLY A 158 -9.91 8.70 -0.59
N THR A 159 -10.40 9.16 0.55
CA THR A 159 -11.02 8.30 1.57
C THR A 159 -12.34 8.87 2.07
N ARG A 160 -13.15 7.99 2.65
CA ARG A 160 -14.37 8.32 3.38
C ARG A 160 -14.35 7.59 4.73
N GLU A 161 -14.78 8.30 5.78
CA GLU A 161 -15.02 7.74 7.11
C GLU A 161 -13.80 7.03 7.74
N THR A 162 -12.60 7.58 7.50
CA THR A 162 -11.37 7.10 8.13
C THR A 162 -11.20 7.63 9.55
N ASP A 163 -11.64 8.88 9.83
CA ASP A 163 -11.47 9.50 11.16
C ASP A 163 -12.16 8.70 12.27
N LEU A 164 -13.36 8.17 12.02
CA LEU A 164 -14.08 7.36 13.01
C LEU A 164 -13.32 6.07 13.36
N LEU A 165 -12.39 5.61 12.52
CA LEU A 165 -11.58 4.41 12.78
C LEU A 165 -10.40 4.69 13.71
N ASN A 166 -10.14 5.95 14.06
CA ASN A 166 -9.19 6.28 15.12
C ASN A 166 -9.62 5.57 16.43
N PRO A 167 -8.73 4.81 17.10
CA PRO A 167 -9.06 4.06 18.31
C PRO A 167 -9.65 4.87 19.48
N ILE A 168 -9.52 6.20 19.48
CA ILE A 168 -10.14 7.05 20.52
C ILE A 168 -11.64 7.31 20.27
N ASN A 169 -12.13 7.05 19.05
CA ASN A 169 -13.49 7.36 18.64
C ASN A 169 -14.45 6.20 18.92
N MET A 170 -15.70 6.54 19.24
CA MET A 170 -16.75 5.64 19.75
C MET A 170 -17.11 4.46 18.84
N VAL A 171 -16.97 4.60 17.52
CA VAL A 171 -17.38 3.55 16.58
C VAL A 171 -16.40 2.40 16.64
N GLU A 172 -16.81 1.28 17.26
CA GLU A 172 -15.95 0.10 17.39
C GLU A 172 -15.99 -0.82 16.16
N LYS A 173 -17.12 -0.87 15.45
CA LYS A 173 -17.35 -1.84 14.37
C LYS A 173 -17.78 -1.16 13.07
N VAL A 174 -17.33 -1.71 11.95
CA VAL A 174 -17.79 -1.35 10.60
C VAL A 174 -18.66 -2.46 10.03
N ASN A 175 -19.56 -2.12 9.10
CA ASN A 175 -20.48 -3.07 8.47
C ASN A 175 -20.06 -3.44 7.04
N ALA A 176 -19.33 -2.55 6.37
CA ALA A 176 -18.70 -2.84 5.10
C ALA A 176 -17.49 -1.94 4.87
N ILE A 177 -16.62 -2.33 3.94
CA ILE A 177 -15.54 -1.48 3.41
C ILE A 177 -15.65 -1.45 1.90
N VAL A 178 -15.49 -0.26 1.31
CA VAL A 178 -15.56 -0.07 -0.15
C VAL A 178 -14.18 0.27 -0.71
N LEU A 179 -13.72 -0.55 -1.64
CA LEU A 179 -12.62 -0.23 -2.55
C LEU A 179 -13.23 0.16 -3.88
N THR A 180 -12.85 1.30 -4.46
CA THR A 180 -13.52 1.79 -5.68
C THR A 180 -12.59 2.50 -6.66
N GLY A 181 -12.89 2.41 -7.95
CA GLY A 181 -12.37 3.32 -8.97
C GLY A 181 -13.05 4.68 -8.93
N GLY A 182 -12.83 5.50 -9.95
CA GLY A 182 -13.48 6.79 -10.15
C GLY A 182 -12.87 7.96 -9.38
N SER A 183 -11.71 7.78 -8.76
CA SER A 183 -11.11 8.78 -7.85
C SER A 183 -12.12 9.24 -6.79
N ALA A 184 -12.01 10.49 -6.29
CA ALA A 184 -12.87 11.01 -5.23
C ALA A 184 -14.37 10.88 -5.52
N TYR A 185 -14.79 10.92 -6.79
CA TYR A 185 -16.20 10.73 -7.14
C TYR A 185 -16.71 9.32 -6.83
N GLY A 186 -15.83 8.30 -6.89
CA GLY A 186 -16.17 6.92 -6.59
C GLY A 186 -16.62 6.70 -5.15
N LEU A 187 -16.29 7.62 -4.23
CA LEU A 187 -16.77 7.58 -2.84
C LEU A 187 -18.30 7.60 -2.73
N ASP A 188 -19.00 8.05 -3.76
CA ASP A 188 -20.47 7.99 -3.85
C ASP A 188 -21.00 6.55 -3.85
N SER A 189 -20.20 5.57 -4.27
CA SER A 189 -20.55 4.15 -4.15
C SER A 189 -20.80 3.71 -2.71
N ALA A 190 -20.12 4.31 -1.73
CA ALA A 190 -20.33 4.00 -0.31
C ALA A 190 -21.75 4.36 0.15
N SER A 191 -22.34 5.44 -0.37
CA SER A 191 -23.73 5.81 -0.07
C SER A 191 -24.72 4.74 -0.55
N GLY A 192 -24.44 4.11 -1.69
CA GLY A 192 -25.20 2.97 -2.20
C GLY A 192 -25.13 1.75 -1.30
N VAL A 193 -23.93 1.45 -0.78
CA VAL A 193 -23.72 0.37 0.18
C VAL A 193 -24.44 0.65 1.49
N MET A 194 -24.37 1.87 2.02
CA MET A 194 -25.13 2.27 3.20
C MET A 194 -26.62 2.03 3.00
N ARG A 195 -27.20 2.46 1.88
CA ARG A 195 -28.62 2.24 1.60
C ARG A 195 -29.00 0.75 1.63
N TYR A 196 -28.19 -0.10 0.99
CA TYR A 196 -28.43 -1.55 1.02
C TYR A 196 -28.39 -2.10 2.44
N LEU A 197 -27.37 -1.74 3.24
CA LEU A 197 -27.22 -2.24 4.60
C LEU A 197 -28.33 -1.76 5.54
N GLU A 198 -28.75 -0.50 5.40
CA GLU A 198 -29.88 0.06 6.14
C GLU A 198 -31.18 -0.72 5.83
N GLU A 199 -31.46 -1.01 4.55
CA GLU A 199 -32.60 -1.85 4.13
C GLU A 199 -32.55 -3.25 4.74
N GLN A 200 -31.36 -3.78 5.03
CA GLN A 200 -31.17 -5.07 5.72
C GLN A 200 -31.18 -4.96 7.25
N GLY A 201 -31.32 -3.76 7.82
CA GLY A 201 -31.24 -3.53 9.26
C GLY A 201 -29.83 -3.72 9.84
N ILE A 202 -28.78 -3.60 9.01
CA ILE A 202 -27.38 -3.77 9.40
C ILE A 202 -26.73 -2.41 9.61
N GLY A 203 -26.35 -2.10 10.86
CA GLY A 203 -25.65 -0.86 11.18
C GLY A 203 -25.56 -0.60 12.69
N HIS A 204 -24.99 0.54 13.06
CA HIS A 204 -24.98 1.00 14.44
C HIS A 204 -26.40 1.42 14.86
N ASN A 205 -26.95 0.79 15.89
CA ASN A 205 -28.29 1.13 16.38
C ASN A 205 -28.28 2.49 17.09
N VAL A 206 -29.04 3.44 16.57
CA VAL A 206 -29.17 4.82 17.10
C VAL A 206 -30.52 5.08 17.78
N GLY A 207 -31.26 4.02 18.12
CA GLY A 207 -32.56 4.07 18.81
C GLY A 207 -33.76 4.31 17.88
N VAL A 208 -33.56 5.03 16.78
CA VAL A 208 -34.60 5.30 15.76
C VAL A 208 -34.42 4.51 14.46
N GLY A 209 -33.34 3.73 14.36
CA GLY A 209 -32.93 3.00 13.18
C GLY A 209 -31.49 2.53 13.30
N VAL A 210 -30.90 2.15 12.17
CA VAL A 210 -29.49 1.79 12.08
C VAL A 210 -28.72 2.78 11.23
N VAL A 211 -27.47 3.05 11.58
CA VAL A 211 -26.52 3.84 10.78
C VAL A 211 -25.39 2.91 10.35
N PRO A 212 -25.39 2.44 9.10
CA PRO A 212 -24.30 1.61 8.58
C PRO A 212 -22.98 2.40 8.55
N ILE A 213 -21.91 1.79 9.04
CA ILE A 213 -20.57 2.39 9.02
C ILE A 213 -19.80 1.79 7.83
N VAL A 214 -19.51 2.61 6.83
CA VAL A 214 -18.96 2.18 5.54
C VAL A 214 -17.75 3.03 5.13
N PRO A 215 -16.56 2.76 5.68
CA PRO A 215 -15.32 3.38 5.22
C PRO A 215 -15.03 3.02 3.77
N ALA A 216 -14.37 3.94 3.06
CA ALA A 216 -14.00 3.71 1.67
C ALA A 216 -12.65 4.32 1.32
N ALA A 217 -12.00 3.74 0.31
CA ALA A 217 -10.83 4.29 -0.35
C ALA A 217 -10.94 4.14 -1.87
N VAL A 218 -10.30 5.05 -2.60
CA VAL A 218 -10.44 5.12 -4.07
C VAL A 218 -9.11 4.97 -4.78
N ILE A 219 -9.13 4.40 -5.98
CA ILE A 219 -8.05 4.53 -6.95
C ILE A 219 -8.41 5.57 -8.02
N PHE A 220 -7.39 6.17 -8.64
CA PHE A 220 -7.55 6.96 -9.84
C PHE A 220 -7.44 6.08 -11.10
N ASP A 221 -8.56 5.88 -11.82
CA ASP A 221 -8.64 5.15 -13.09
C ASP A 221 -9.27 5.98 -14.23
N LEU A 222 -9.57 7.26 -13.98
CA LEU A 222 -10.26 8.16 -14.91
C LEU A 222 -9.53 8.35 -16.25
N SER A 223 -8.20 8.19 -16.25
CA SER A 223 -7.36 8.35 -17.45
C SER A 223 -7.17 7.06 -18.26
N PHE A 224 -7.68 5.92 -17.79
CA PHE A 224 -7.48 4.63 -18.44
C PHE A 224 -8.67 4.24 -19.32
N GLY A 225 -9.89 4.38 -18.82
CA GLY A 225 -11.12 4.22 -19.61
C GLY A 225 -11.86 5.53 -19.82
N SER A 226 -13.11 5.60 -19.34
CA SER A 226 -13.96 6.79 -19.52
C SER A 226 -14.05 7.60 -18.23
N ALA A 227 -13.49 8.81 -18.22
CA ALA A 227 -13.64 9.75 -17.10
C ALA A 227 -15.11 10.19 -16.83
N LYS A 228 -16.05 9.89 -17.75
CA LYS A 228 -17.47 10.24 -17.63
C LYS A 228 -18.31 9.19 -16.92
N VAL A 229 -17.81 7.97 -16.80
CA VAL A 229 -18.49 6.86 -16.13
C VAL A 229 -17.62 6.42 -14.97
N ARG A 230 -18.20 6.39 -13.78
CA ARG A 230 -17.52 6.18 -12.52
C ARG A 230 -18.45 5.43 -11.56
N PRO A 231 -17.93 4.70 -10.57
CA PRO A 231 -18.76 4.06 -9.57
C PRO A 231 -19.65 5.09 -8.86
N ASP A 232 -20.94 4.78 -8.80
CA ASP A 232 -21.98 5.61 -8.21
C ASP A 232 -22.74 4.81 -7.13
N GLN A 233 -23.77 5.44 -6.54
CA GLN A 233 -24.62 4.77 -5.54
C GLN A 233 -25.25 3.48 -6.06
N LYS A 234 -25.67 3.45 -7.34
CA LYS A 234 -26.29 2.25 -7.91
C LYS A 234 -25.27 1.11 -7.99
N MET A 235 -24.07 1.40 -8.45
CA MET A 235 -23.00 0.40 -8.55
C MET A 235 -22.61 -0.13 -7.17
N GLY A 236 -22.48 0.74 -6.17
CA GLY A 236 -22.20 0.35 -4.79
C GLY A 236 -23.31 -0.51 -4.17
N TYR A 237 -24.57 -0.12 -4.35
CA TYR A 237 -25.73 -0.89 -3.89
C TYR A 237 -25.75 -2.29 -4.50
N GLU A 238 -25.59 -2.40 -5.82
CA GLU A 238 -25.57 -3.69 -6.52
C GLU A 238 -24.36 -4.55 -6.13
N ALA A 239 -23.21 -3.94 -5.85
CA ALA A 239 -22.05 -4.67 -5.36
C ALA A 239 -22.33 -5.26 -3.96
N ALA A 240 -22.84 -4.45 -3.02
CA ALA A 240 -23.19 -4.94 -1.68
C ALA A 240 -24.24 -6.06 -1.71
N LYS A 241 -25.27 -5.91 -2.54
CA LYS A 241 -26.31 -6.93 -2.75
C LYS A 241 -25.77 -8.24 -3.31
N LYS A 242 -24.73 -8.19 -4.15
CA LYS A 242 -24.07 -9.37 -4.73
C LYS A 242 -23.01 -9.99 -3.81
N ALA A 243 -22.78 -9.43 -2.62
CA ALA A 243 -21.75 -9.92 -1.74
C ALA A 243 -22.02 -11.38 -1.32
N SER A 244 -21.04 -12.25 -1.53
CA SER A 244 -21.15 -13.68 -1.29
C SER A 244 -19.86 -14.24 -0.67
N LYS A 245 -19.88 -15.55 -0.38
CA LYS A 245 -18.70 -16.32 0.06
C LYS A 245 -18.00 -17.03 -1.11
N ASP A 246 -18.42 -16.76 -2.34
CA ASP A 246 -17.77 -17.34 -3.51
C ASP A 246 -16.37 -16.73 -3.67
N PRO A 247 -15.39 -17.50 -4.20
CA PRO A 247 -14.05 -16.99 -4.43
C PRO A 247 -14.06 -15.68 -5.20
N VAL A 248 -13.31 -14.69 -4.68
CA VAL A 248 -13.25 -13.34 -5.27
C VAL A 248 -12.72 -13.41 -6.69
N LYS A 249 -13.42 -12.79 -7.65
CA LYS A 249 -12.91 -12.66 -9.03
C LYS A 249 -11.74 -11.69 -9.05
N GLN A 250 -10.64 -12.11 -9.65
CA GLN A 250 -9.36 -11.37 -9.69
C GLN A 250 -9.09 -10.84 -11.11
N GLY A 251 -8.09 -9.96 -11.26
CA GLY A 251 -7.76 -9.28 -12.50
C GLY A 251 -8.66 -8.08 -12.76
N ASN A 252 -9.36 -8.05 -13.89
CA ASN A 252 -10.17 -6.90 -14.33
C ASN A 252 -11.58 -6.88 -13.69
N ALA A 253 -11.66 -7.04 -12.37
CA ALA A 253 -12.92 -7.14 -11.63
C ALA A 253 -13.05 -6.06 -10.54
N GLY A 254 -14.28 -5.61 -10.28
CA GLY A 254 -14.58 -4.60 -9.27
C GLY A 254 -13.66 -3.39 -9.33
N ALA A 255 -13.08 -3.00 -8.18
CA ALA A 255 -12.14 -1.88 -8.08
C ALA A 255 -10.84 -2.06 -8.89
N GLY A 256 -10.52 -3.28 -9.32
CA GLY A 256 -9.33 -3.59 -10.12
C GLY A 256 -9.53 -3.44 -11.63
N THR A 257 -10.78 -3.25 -12.07
CA THR A 257 -11.10 -3.14 -13.50
C THR A 257 -10.28 -2.04 -14.15
N GLY A 258 -10.25 -0.83 -13.58
CA GLY A 258 -9.49 0.31 -14.10
C GLY A 258 -8.02 0.42 -13.66
N ALA A 259 -7.54 -0.54 -12.86
CA ALA A 259 -6.24 -0.41 -12.20
C ALA A 259 -5.05 -0.63 -13.17
N THR A 260 -4.01 0.19 -13.03
CA THR A 260 -2.78 0.18 -13.86
C THR A 260 -1.53 0.34 -13.00
N VAL A 261 -0.38 -0.19 -13.45
CA VAL A 261 0.88 -0.17 -12.70
C VAL A 261 2.07 0.25 -13.55
N GLY A 262 3.18 0.66 -12.92
CA GLY A 262 4.42 0.98 -13.63
C GLY A 262 4.32 2.29 -14.41
N LYS A 263 3.89 3.37 -13.76
CA LYS A 263 3.54 4.63 -14.41
C LYS A 263 4.69 5.64 -14.48
N LEU A 264 5.86 5.31 -13.96
CA LEU A 264 7.06 6.16 -13.97
C LEU A 264 7.44 6.64 -15.39
N ALA A 265 7.16 5.84 -16.41
CA ALA A 265 7.43 6.16 -17.81
C ALA A 265 6.21 6.82 -18.51
N GLY A 266 5.18 7.23 -17.77
CA GLY A 266 3.91 7.77 -18.27
C GLY A 266 2.86 6.67 -18.55
N GLY A 267 1.58 7.05 -18.56
CA GLY A 267 0.46 6.11 -18.62
C GLY A 267 0.43 5.18 -19.84
N LYS A 268 0.95 5.61 -21.00
CA LYS A 268 1.02 4.77 -22.22
C LYS A 268 2.00 3.60 -22.10
N ARG A 269 3.00 3.74 -21.22
CA ARG A 269 4.04 2.73 -20.99
C ARG A 269 3.80 1.92 -19.72
N ALA A 270 2.67 2.16 -19.06
CA ALA A 270 2.19 1.34 -17.96
C ALA A 270 1.82 -0.08 -18.42
N MET A 271 1.47 -0.90 -17.45
CA MET A 271 0.87 -2.22 -17.63
C MET A 271 -0.46 -2.30 -16.89
N LYS A 272 -1.27 -3.29 -17.25
CA LYS A 272 -2.51 -3.56 -16.54
C LYS A 272 -2.21 -4.03 -15.11
N GLY A 273 -2.83 -3.35 -14.14
CA GLY A 273 -2.91 -3.78 -12.74
C GLY A 273 -4.12 -4.67 -12.53
N GLY A 274 -4.71 -4.70 -11.33
CA GLY A 274 -5.93 -5.48 -11.15
C GLY A 274 -6.39 -5.56 -9.71
N LEU A 275 -7.43 -6.37 -9.51
CA LEU A 275 -7.85 -6.82 -8.21
C LEU A 275 -7.20 -8.18 -7.92
N GLY A 276 -6.61 -8.32 -6.75
CA GLY A 276 -6.08 -9.59 -6.29
C GLY A 276 -6.62 -9.94 -4.93
N SER A 277 -6.62 -11.24 -4.63
CA SER A 277 -6.99 -11.76 -3.33
C SER A 277 -6.18 -13.01 -3.02
N ALA A 278 -5.94 -13.22 -1.73
CA ALA A 278 -5.26 -14.39 -1.20
C ALA A 278 -5.75 -14.63 0.23
N SER A 279 -5.49 -15.83 0.76
CA SER A 279 -5.73 -16.19 2.14
C SER A 279 -4.70 -17.20 2.62
N LEU A 280 -4.64 -17.39 3.93
CA LEU A 280 -3.82 -18.35 4.63
C LEU A 280 -4.61 -18.99 5.76
N HIS A 281 -4.47 -20.31 5.92
CA HIS A 281 -5.05 -21.08 7.02
C HIS A 281 -3.93 -21.65 7.90
N LEU A 282 -4.04 -21.45 9.20
CA LEU A 282 -3.17 -22.12 10.18
C LEU A 282 -3.88 -23.31 10.84
N PRO A 283 -3.11 -24.30 11.36
CA PRO A 283 -3.65 -25.46 12.05
C PRO A 283 -4.54 -25.14 13.27
N ASN A 284 -4.32 -24.00 13.91
CA ASN A 284 -5.12 -23.55 15.07
C ASN A 284 -6.47 -22.92 14.67
N GLY A 285 -6.83 -22.94 13.39
CA GLY A 285 -8.07 -22.36 12.87
C GLY A 285 -7.98 -20.86 12.55
N LEU A 286 -6.83 -20.20 12.79
CA LEU A 286 -6.62 -18.82 12.36
C LEU A 286 -6.64 -18.76 10.83
N VAL A 287 -7.46 -17.88 10.29
CA VAL A 287 -7.49 -17.55 8.86
C VAL A 287 -7.17 -16.07 8.70
N VAL A 288 -6.26 -15.75 7.79
CA VAL A 288 -5.93 -14.38 7.39
C VAL A 288 -6.11 -14.25 5.89
N GLY A 289 -6.86 -13.25 5.45
CA GLY A 289 -7.19 -13.00 4.05
C GLY A 289 -6.89 -11.58 3.63
N ALA A 290 -6.69 -11.34 2.34
CA ALA A 290 -6.54 -10.00 1.78
C ALA A 290 -7.26 -9.85 0.44
N VAL A 291 -7.75 -8.66 0.15
CA VAL A 291 -8.17 -8.21 -1.18
C VAL A 291 -7.59 -6.84 -1.45
N VAL A 292 -7.06 -6.62 -2.65
CA VAL A 292 -6.33 -5.41 -3.02
C VAL A 292 -6.62 -5.00 -4.45
N SER A 293 -6.81 -3.70 -4.69
CA SER A 293 -6.77 -3.10 -6.03
C SER A 293 -5.42 -2.41 -6.23
N VAL A 294 -4.65 -2.86 -7.24
CA VAL A 294 -3.26 -2.47 -7.47
C VAL A 294 -3.18 -1.46 -8.61
N ASN A 295 -3.23 -0.17 -8.28
CA ASN A 295 -3.10 0.96 -9.20
C ASN A 295 -1.83 1.80 -8.92
N ALA A 296 -0.70 1.11 -8.70
CA ALA A 296 0.55 1.68 -8.21
C ALA A 296 1.30 2.56 -9.23
N VAL A 297 2.06 3.55 -8.74
CA VAL A 297 3.05 4.24 -9.58
C VAL A 297 4.23 3.33 -9.90
N GLY A 298 4.66 2.55 -8.92
CA GLY A 298 5.80 1.66 -8.99
C GLY A 298 5.53 0.40 -9.80
N GLU A 299 6.58 -0.42 -9.88
CA GLU A 299 6.51 -1.75 -10.47
C GLU A 299 6.11 -2.79 -9.41
N VAL A 300 5.56 -3.90 -9.86
CA VAL A 300 5.24 -5.05 -9.03
C VAL A 300 6.32 -6.11 -9.21
N ARG A 301 6.85 -6.60 -8.09
CA ARG A 301 7.88 -7.62 -8.00
C ARG A 301 7.34 -8.86 -7.32
N ASP A 302 7.81 -10.03 -7.74
CA ASP A 302 7.62 -11.26 -7.00
C ASP A 302 8.42 -11.15 -5.68
N PRO A 303 7.77 -11.25 -4.51
CA PRO A 303 8.44 -11.01 -3.23
C PRO A 303 9.43 -12.12 -2.86
N VAL A 304 9.40 -13.26 -3.55
CA VAL A 304 10.32 -14.39 -3.31
C VAL A 304 11.51 -14.32 -4.26
N THR A 305 11.26 -14.12 -5.56
CA THR A 305 12.33 -14.16 -6.58
C THR A 305 12.93 -12.80 -6.91
N GLY A 306 12.23 -11.71 -6.61
CA GLY A 306 12.58 -10.35 -7.03
C GLY A 306 12.31 -10.05 -8.51
N GLU A 307 11.74 -11.00 -9.27
CA GLU A 307 11.35 -10.81 -10.68
C GLU A 307 10.36 -9.65 -10.81
N ILE A 308 10.59 -8.72 -11.73
CA ILE A 308 9.63 -7.67 -12.03
C ILE A 308 8.50 -8.27 -12.88
N LEU A 309 7.32 -8.38 -12.28
CA LEU A 309 6.14 -8.97 -12.90
C LEU A 309 5.37 -7.96 -13.76
N ALA A 310 5.29 -6.71 -13.32
CA ALA A 310 4.67 -5.65 -14.10
C ALA A 310 5.31 -4.32 -13.76
N GLY A 311 5.56 -3.46 -14.74
CA GLY A 311 6.28 -2.22 -14.51
C GLY A 311 6.26 -1.28 -15.70
N ALA A 312 7.02 -0.21 -15.58
CA ALA A 312 7.18 0.76 -16.65
C ALA A 312 7.93 0.13 -17.83
N ARG A 313 7.38 0.27 -19.03
CA ARG A 313 7.97 -0.26 -20.26
C ARG A 313 8.82 0.78 -20.97
N ASP A 314 9.86 0.33 -21.67
CA ASP A 314 10.60 1.14 -22.63
C ASP A 314 9.90 1.17 -24.00
N ASP A 315 10.49 1.86 -24.97
CA ASP A 315 9.94 2.02 -26.32
C ASP A 315 9.94 0.71 -27.12
N SER A 316 10.73 -0.29 -26.69
CA SER A 316 10.71 -1.65 -27.24
C SER A 316 9.66 -2.55 -26.56
N GLY A 317 8.95 -2.02 -25.57
CA GLY A 317 7.93 -2.74 -24.81
C GLY A 317 8.47 -3.61 -23.67
N ARG A 318 9.78 -3.56 -23.38
CA ARG A 318 10.39 -4.32 -22.27
C ARG A 318 10.21 -3.59 -20.96
N ILE A 319 9.95 -4.34 -19.89
CA ILE A 319 9.89 -3.78 -18.54
C ILE A 319 11.30 -3.33 -18.13
N ARG A 320 11.37 -2.16 -17.50
CA ARG A 320 12.60 -1.60 -16.96
C ARG A 320 12.45 -1.34 -15.47
N ASP A 321 13.54 -1.58 -14.77
CA ASP A 321 13.69 -1.33 -13.33
C ASP A 321 13.35 0.11 -12.96
N ALA A 322 12.43 0.26 -11.99
CA ALA A 322 11.92 1.55 -11.54
C ALA A 322 12.99 2.50 -11.00
N LEU A 323 13.94 2.00 -10.19
CA LEU A 323 14.99 2.85 -9.61
C LEU A 323 15.92 3.40 -10.68
N SER A 324 16.31 2.54 -11.64
CA SER A 324 17.13 2.94 -12.77
C SER A 324 16.46 4.08 -13.56
N TRP A 325 15.15 3.97 -13.82
CA TRP A 325 14.36 5.05 -14.43
C TRP A 325 14.40 6.35 -13.62
N MET A 326 14.19 6.27 -12.31
CA MET A 326 14.18 7.45 -11.43
C MET A 326 15.54 8.13 -11.36
N ILE A 327 16.64 7.37 -11.42
CA ILE A 327 18.01 7.92 -11.45
C ILE A 327 18.26 8.63 -12.79
N GLU A 328 17.84 8.03 -13.89
CA GLU A 328 18.03 8.59 -15.24
C GLU A 328 17.13 9.82 -15.50
N GLN A 329 15.92 9.84 -14.91
CA GLN A 329 14.94 10.91 -15.06
C GLN A 329 14.55 11.47 -13.70
N SER A 330 15.25 12.51 -13.27
CA SER A 330 15.03 13.20 -11.99
C SER A 330 13.65 13.83 -11.82
N SER A 331 12.86 13.96 -12.90
CA SER A 331 11.47 14.42 -12.86
C SER A 331 10.63 13.57 -13.82
N PRO A 332 10.22 12.37 -13.40
CA PRO A 332 9.41 11.49 -14.24
C PRO A 332 8.03 12.12 -14.49
N PRO A 333 7.43 11.90 -15.67
CA PRO A 333 6.15 12.52 -16.06
C PRO A 333 4.95 11.83 -15.39
N VAL A 334 4.98 11.65 -14.08
CA VAL A 334 3.89 11.09 -13.29
C VAL A 334 3.05 12.25 -12.74
N PRO A 335 1.78 12.38 -13.15
CA PRO A 335 0.88 13.32 -12.51
C PRO A 335 0.73 12.99 -11.02
N SER A 336 0.82 14.00 -10.16
CA SER A 336 0.61 13.81 -8.72
C SER A 336 -0.82 13.31 -8.46
N GLY A 337 -0.96 12.40 -7.50
CA GLY A 337 -2.25 11.90 -7.02
C GLY A 337 -3.04 10.99 -7.98
N THR A 338 -2.41 10.42 -9.01
CA THR A 338 -3.08 9.49 -9.95
C THR A 338 -2.76 8.02 -9.70
N ASN A 339 -2.16 7.68 -8.56
CA ASN A 339 -1.74 6.32 -8.23
C ASN A 339 -2.19 5.96 -6.82
N THR A 340 -2.55 4.69 -6.61
CA THR A 340 -3.11 4.24 -5.33
C THR A 340 -3.15 2.72 -5.27
N THR A 341 -2.65 2.11 -4.20
CA THR A 341 -2.97 0.71 -3.87
C THR A 341 -3.87 0.68 -2.64
N ILE A 342 -5.07 0.16 -2.79
CA ILE A 342 -6.08 0.11 -1.72
C ILE A 342 -6.43 -1.33 -1.38
N ALA A 343 -6.46 -1.67 -0.10
CA ALA A 343 -6.63 -3.04 0.34
C ALA A 343 -7.49 -3.17 1.60
N VAL A 344 -8.03 -4.38 1.77
CA VAL A 344 -8.56 -4.87 3.04
C VAL A 344 -7.80 -6.14 3.40
N VAL A 345 -7.31 -6.22 4.64
CA VAL A 345 -6.88 -7.47 5.27
C VAL A 345 -7.91 -7.87 6.32
N ALA A 346 -8.24 -9.16 6.39
CA ALA A 346 -9.22 -9.70 7.32
C ALA A 346 -8.62 -10.87 8.09
N SER A 347 -9.06 -11.06 9.33
CA SER A 347 -8.76 -12.27 10.10
C SER A 347 -9.91 -12.64 11.01
N ASN A 348 -10.01 -13.92 11.40
CA ASN A 348 -10.91 -14.36 12.47
C ASN A 348 -10.25 -14.31 13.86
N ALA A 349 -9.19 -13.51 14.02
CA ALA A 349 -8.57 -13.29 15.31
C ALA A 349 -9.47 -12.43 16.20
N ASN A 350 -9.44 -12.67 17.51
CA ASN A 350 -10.07 -11.82 18.52
C ASN A 350 -9.22 -10.55 18.72
N LEU A 351 -9.48 -9.51 17.91
CA LEU A 351 -8.80 -8.23 18.00
C LEU A 351 -9.77 -7.09 18.27
N ASN A 352 -9.36 -6.13 19.11
CA ASN A 352 -10.05 -4.85 19.23
C ASN A 352 -9.62 -3.87 18.13
N LYS A 353 -10.29 -2.71 18.08
CA LYS A 353 -10.04 -1.64 17.10
C LYS A 353 -8.59 -1.14 17.09
N THR A 354 -7.98 -0.94 18.26
CA THR A 354 -6.57 -0.53 18.38
C THR A 354 -5.62 -1.55 17.77
N GLN A 355 -5.86 -2.84 18.03
CA GLN A 355 -5.06 -3.94 17.51
C GLN A 355 -5.27 -4.11 16.01
N ALA A 356 -6.49 -3.99 15.51
CA ALA A 356 -6.78 -3.96 14.07
C ALA A 356 -6.05 -2.79 13.38
N ASN A 357 -6.01 -1.61 13.99
CA ASN A 357 -5.25 -0.47 13.48
C ASN A 357 -3.75 -0.78 13.39
N LYS A 358 -3.21 -1.50 14.37
CA LYS A 358 -1.81 -1.95 14.30
C LYS A 358 -1.57 -2.96 13.19
N VAL A 359 -2.50 -3.89 12.96
CA VAL A 359 -2.45 -4.85 11.84
C VAL A 359 -2.47 -4.10 10.50
N ALA A 360 -3.31 -3.07 10.35
CA ALA A 360 -3.34 -2.25 9.13
C ALA A 360 -1.97 -1.65 8.80
N GLN A 361 -1.29 -1.05 9.79
CA GLN A 361 0.07 -0.51 9.65
C GLN A 361 1.09 -1.59 9.23
N MET A 362 1.01 -2.77 9.84
CA MET A 362 1.93 -3.88 9.54
C MET A 362 1.68 -4.45 8.14
N ALA A 363 0.42 -4.51 7.70
CA ALA A 363 0.04 -5.03 6.40
C ALA A 363 0.65 -4.23 5.25
N HIS A 364 0.88 -2.91 5.41
CA HIS A 364 1.61 -2.10 4.42
C HIS A 364 3.01 -2.66 4.09
N ASN A 365 3.64 -3.44 4.98
CA ASN A 365 4.90 -4.12 4.66
C ASN A 365 4.73 -5.14 3.53
N GLY A 366 3.55 -5.73 3.36
CA GLY A 366 3.20 -6.58 2.23
C GLY A 366 3.18 -5.82 0.90
N LEU A 367 2.66 -4.58 0.93
CA LEU A 367 2.75 -3.68 -0.24
C LEU A 367 4.21 -3.38 -0.57
N ALA A 368 5.04 -3.03 0.41
CA ALA A 368 6.46 -2.73 0.19
C ALA A 368 7.29 -3.93 -0.27
N LYS A 369 6.89 -5.16 0.07
CA LYS A 369 7.52 -6.40 -0.44
C LYS A 369 7.25 -6.63 -1.92
N ALA A 370 6.05 -6.26 -2.39
CA ALA A 370 5.58 -6.57 -3.73
C ALA A 370 5.58 -5.37 -4.69
N ILE A 371 5.67 -4.13 -4.19
CA ILE A 371 5.56 -2.90 -4.98
C ILE A 371 6.77 -2.01 -4.69
N PHE A 372 7.42 -1.53 -5.76
CA PHE A 372 8.57 -0.67 -5.64
C PHE A 372 8.66 0.39 -6.76
N PRO A 373 8.82 1.70 -6.43
CA PRO A 373 8.58 2.29 -5.11
C PRO A 373 7.09 2.24 -4.74
N VAL A 374 6.79 2.43 -3.46
CA VAL A 374 5.43 2.49 -2.90
C VAL A 374 5.36 3.62 -1.86
N HIS A 375 4.16 4.11 -1.52
CA HIS A 375 3.94 5.23 -0.59
C HIS A 375 4.59 6.54 -1.02
N THR A 376 4.69 6.76 -2.33
CA THR A 376 5.27 7.99 -2.86
C THR A 376 4.31 9.16 -2.70
N MET A 377 4.81 10.37 -3.00
CA MET A 377 3.97 11.58 -3.10
C MET A 377 2.82 11.47 -4.12
N SER A 378 2.88 10.49 -5.02
CA SER A 378 1.88 10.28 -6.07
C SER A 378 0.90 9.15 -5.75
N ASP A 379 1.11 8.44 -4.64
CA ASP A 379 0.28 7.32 -4.21
C ASP A 379 -0.72 7.75 -3.12
N GLY A 380 -1.90 7.16 -3.09
CA GLY A 380 -2.89 7.29 -2.00
C GLY A 380 -3.05 5.99 -1.19
N ASP A 381 -1.98 5.21 -1.04
CA ASP A 381 -2.04 3.85 -0.49
C ASP A 381 -2.75 3.80 0.86
N THR A 382 -3.76 2.91 0.94
CA THR A 382 -4.63 2.78 2.11
C THR A 382 -4.92 1.31 2.38
N VAL A 383 -4.68 0.85 3.61
CA VAL A 383 -5.01 -0.51 4.04
C VAL A 383 -5.98 -0.46 5.21
N PHE A 384 -7.12 -1.13 5.06
CA PHE A 384 -8.03 -1.41 6.16
C PHE A 384 -7.74 -2.79 6.73
N ALA A 385 -7.87 -2.96 8.04
CA ALA A 385 -7.79 -4.26 8.70
C ALA A 385 -9.08 -4.53 9.48
N VAL A 386 -9.64 -5.74 9.33
CA VAL A 386 -10.84 -6.17 10.06
C VAL A 386 -10.62 -7.50 10.79
N ALA A 387 -11.32 -7.66 11.90
CA ALA A 387 -11.22 -8.85 12.76
C ALA A 387 -12.62 -9.41 13.06
N THR A 388 -12.97 -10.58 12.51
CA THR A 388 -14.29 -11.20 12.67
C THR A 388 -14.45 -12.00 13.96
N GLY A 389 -13.33 -12.33 14.62
CA GLY A 389 -13.30 -13.07 15.89
C GLY A 389 -13.49 -14.58 15.75
N GLY A 390 -13.26 -15.28 16.86
CA GLY A 390 -13.40 -16.74 16.98
C GLY A 390 -12.10 -17.48 17.27
N VAL A 391 -10.94 -16.84 17.10
CA VAL A 391 -9.62 -17.45 17.37
C VAL A 391 -8.74 -16.48 18.17
N ASP A 392 -8.09 -16.97 19.22
CA ASP A 392 -7.08 -16.19 19.94
C ASP A 392 -5.75 -16.25 19.18
N ALA A 393 -5.25 -15.07 18.78
CA ALA A 393 -3.96 -14.91 18.11
C ALA A 393 -3.32 -13.58 18.50
N SER A 394 -1.99 -13.54 18.55
CA SER A 394 -1.28 -12.29 18.84
C SER A 394 -1.38 -11.32 17.67
N VAL A 395 -1.47 -10.02 17.97
CA VAL A 395 -1.47 -8.93 16.98
C VAL A 395 -0.27 -9.04 16.04
N ASN A 396 0.90 -9.41 16.58
CA ASN A 396 2.12 -9.56 15.79
C ASN A 396 2.04 -10.69 14.78
N LEU A 397 1.47 -11.84 15.16
CA LEU A 397 1.25 -12.95 14.25
C LEU A 397 0.28 -12.54 13.13
N VAL A 398 -0.88 -11.98 13.49
CA VAL A 398 -1.88 -11.53 12.50
C VAL A 398 -1.30 -10.48 11.56
N GLY A 399 -0.55 -9.50 12.08
CA GLY A 399 0.08 -8.45 11.30
C GLY A 399 1.17 -8.99 10.35
N ALA A 400 1.99 -9.94 10.79
CA ALA A 400 3.00 -10.57 9.95
C ALA A 400 2.35 -11.38 8.81
N LEU A 401 1.34 -12.20 9.11
CA LEU A 401 0.61 -12.96 8.10
C LEU A 401 -0.16 -12.04 7.14
N SER A 402 -0.71 -10.93 7.63
CA SER A 402 -1.38 -9.93 6.80
C SER A 402 -0.44 -9.33 5.76
N ALA A 403 0.83 -9.11 6.12
CA ALA A 403 1.85 -8.66 5.16
C ALA A 403 2.15 -9.72 4.09
N GLU A 404 2.30 -11.01 4.46
CA GLU A 404 2.53 -12.09 3.47
C GLU A 404 1.34 -12.27 2.53
N VAL A 405 0.12 -12.34 3.08
CA VAL A 405 -1.10 -12.55 2.30
C VAL A 405 -1.39 -11.34 1.41
N LEU A 406 -1.14 -10.12 1.86
CA LEU A 406 -1.30 -8.93 1.03
C LEU A 406 -0.27 -8.90 -0.12
N ALA A 407 1.00 -9.26 0.13
CA ALA A 407 2.00 -9.37 -0.92
C ALA A 407 1.59 -10.41 -1.99
N ALA A 408 1.09 -11.58 -1.56
CA ALA A 408 0.57 -12.59 -2.47
C ALA A 408 -0.66 -12.11 -3.25
N ALA A 409 -1.57 -11.38 -2.61
CA ALA A 409 -2.73 -10.79 -3.28
C ALA A 409 -2.31 -9.77 -4.36
N VAL A 410 -1.28 -8.95 -4.12
CA VAL A 410 -0.71 -8.04 -5.13
C VAL A 410 -0.18 -8.82 -6.34
N VAL A 411 0.57 -9.90 -6.11
CA VAL A 411 1.07 -10.76 -7.19
C VAL A 411 -0.08 -11.40 -7.97
N ASN A 412 -1.11 -11.90 -7.28
CA ASN A 412 -2.28 -12.48 -7.91
C ASN A 412 -3.04 -11.46 -8.77
N ALA A 413 -3.15 -10.21 -8.32
CA ALA A 413 -3.76 -9.13 -9.10
C ALA A 413 -3.12 -8.97 -10.48
N ILE A 414 -1.78 -8.96 -10.51
CA ILE A 414 -0.99 -8.81 -11.74
C ILE A 414 -1.08 -10.05 -12.63
N LYS A 415 -0.97 -11.25 -12.05
CA LYS A 415 -1.04 -12.51 -12.82
C LYS A 415 -2.45 -12.75 -13.38
N ALA A 416 -3.49 -12.33 -12.66
CA ALA A 416 -4.89 -12.46 -13.05
C ALA A 416 -5.37 -11.39 -14.05
N ALA A 417 -4.65 -10.28 -14.19
CA ALA A 417 -5.01 -9.19 -15.10
C ALA A 417 -5.02 -9.59 -16.58
N GLU A 418 -5.87 -8.93 -17.36
CA GLU A 418 -5.95 -9.06 -18.83
C GLU A 418 -5.70 -7.72 -19.49
N GLY A 419 -4.93 -7.70 -20.58
CA GLY A 419 -4.66 -6.46 -21.31
C GLY A 419 -5.94 -5.77 -21.77
N ALA A 420 -5.96 -4.43 -21.69
CA ALA A 420 -7.11 -3.61 -22.03
C ALA A 420 -6.67 -2.19 -22.41
N GLU A 421 -7.45 -1.51 -23.26
CA GLU A 421 -7.19 -0.13 -23.71
C GLU A 421 -5.73 0.11 -24.18
N GLY A 422 -5.14 -0.89 -24.83
CA GLY A 422 -3.77 -0.84 -25.36
C GLY A 422 -2.65 -1.06 -24.33
N LEU A 423 -2.96 -1.27 -23.04
CA LEU A 423 -1.97 -1.68 -22.05
C LEU A 423 -1.92 -3.21 -21.94
N PRO A 424 -0.73 -3.83 -22.02
CA PRO A 424 -0.59 -5.27 -21.85
C PRO A 424 -0.70 -5.65 -20.37
N ALA A 425 -1.14 -6.87 -20.11
CA ALA A 425 -1.00 -7.51 -18.81
C ALA A 425 0.28 -8.36 -18.75
N TYR A 426 0.64 -8.82 -17.55
CA TYR A 426 1.77 -9.74 -17.34
C TYR A 426 1.75 -10.94 -18.29
N ARG A 427 0.57 -11.55 -18.47
CA ARG A 427 0.38 -12.73 -19.33
C ARG A 427 0.63 -12.46 -20.82
N ASP A 428 0.57 -11.21 -21.26
CA ASP A 428 0.77 -10.85 -22.67
C ASP A 428 2.27 -10.72 -23.02
N LEU A 429 3.12 -10.47 -22.02
CA LEU A 429 4.58 -10.36 -22.20
C LEU A 429 5.31 -11.71 -22.08
N ARG A 430 4.58 -12.78 -21.73
CA ARG A 430 5.12 -14.14 -21.55
C ARG A 430 4.72 -15.13 -22.65
N LYS A 431 4.12 -14.63 -23.74
CA LYS A 431 3.71 -15.45 -24.89
C LYS A 431 4.88 -15.73 -25.83
#